data_AF-A0AB34J595-F1
#
_entry.id   AF-A0AB34J595-F1
#
_cell.length_a   1.000
_cell.length_b   1.000
_cell.length_c   1.000
_cell.angle_alpha   90.00
_cell.angle_beta   90.00
_cell.angle_gamma   90.00
#
_symmetry.space_group_name_H-M   'P 1'
#
loop_
_entity.id
_entity.type
_entity.pdbx_description
1 polymer ?
#
loop_
_entity_poly.entity_id
_entity_poly.type
_entity_poly.pdbx_seq_one_letter_code
_entity_poly.pdbx_strand_id
1 'polypeptide(L)'
;MRPCRPRLLLFAWLTVRVAGQCSRDDIVSIDFSSTSNPSVALEWTNAAGQLFTGERIPFGATDADSGAFPGGSLRWKNVGYHNVDNEFFDLLVTVSDPPSYYSDTVNVQYWSPRSSAATQALFTSFGFACLGFGVRPSTCASGANVQLATATCSDGSTPIMRAAEFDFRFVQAGTTTAMAPFGTMHTTFYDVDGDVVNGGLVFEFVSVLGATTRWIDATSTLQPSVFSQSGALYAISTQSVNVPTDFNVNPATPSDASLPAISYFELQDLTEFKVLLGGRSSIPNQNDRGYCFSMILPEDRSVLIDFSSESNPGVAMEWTDATGTVSTGERIPFGATDTTGGAFPGGSLRWKNVGYHNGEIFDLLVTVSDPPSYYSDTVNVQYWSPQSSAATQALFTSFGFACLGFGVRPSTCASGANVQLATATCSDGSTPIMRAAEFDFRFVQAGTTTAMAPFGTMHTTFYDVDGDVVNGGIAYEFVSVLGALSQWTGPSSTLQEGVFSASGALYAISTQSVNVPTNFNVNPATPSDASLPAISYFELQGVSEFKVLLGGRSSIPDQNDRGYCFSMVLPEPTATISSTTFASSYTAAPVAPSTVATSIATTSFTATSVATT
;
A
#
# COMPACT_ATOMS: atom_id res chain seq x y z
N MET A 1 -1.06 19.78 27.47
CA MET A 1 -1.89 18.56 27.59
C MET A 1 -3.24 18.92 28.17
N ARG A 2 -4.33 18.79 27.40
CA ARG A 2 -5.72 18.90 27.89
C ARG A 2 -6.42 17.56 27.63
N PRO A 3 -7.12 16.98 28.60
CA PRO A 3 -7.95 15.80 28.37
C PRO A 3 -9.26 16.21 27.70
N CYS A 4 -9.75 15.39 26.77
CA CYS A 4 -11.10 15.52 26.21
C CYS A 4 -12.13 15.41 27.34
N ARG A 5 -12.83 16.51 27.65
CA ARG A 5 -13.95 16.49 28.60
C ARG A 5 -15.21 16.02 27.87
N PRO A 6 -15.97 15.05 28.42
CA PRO A 6 -17.33 14.81 27.97
C PRO A 6 -18.19 16.02 28.37
N ARG A 7 -18.98 16.55 27.45
CA ARG A 7 -20.02 17.54 27.75
C ARG A 7 -21.19 16.79 28.40
N LEU A 8 -21.33 16.95 29.72
CA LEU A 8 -22.45 16.46 30.50
C LEU A 8 -23.70 17.29 30.14
N LEU A 9 -24.65 16.73 29.39
CA LEU A 9 -26.02 17.25 29.30
C LEU A 9 -26.89 16.42 30.23
N LEU A 10 -27.37 17.07 31.28
CA LEU A 10 -28.16 16.48 32.34
C LEU A 10 -29.63 16.42 31.92
N PHE A 11 -30.10 15.27 31.44
CA PHE A 11 -31.52 14.87 31.52
C PHE A 11 -31.59 13.35 31.70
N ALA A 12 -32.55 12.92 32.49
CA ALA A 12 -32.52 11.68 33.24
C ALA A 12 -33.01 10.47 32.42
N TRP A 13 -32.49 9.30 32.80
CA TRP A 13 -32.90 7.95 32.39
C TRP A 13 -32.70 7.56 30.92
N LEU A 14 -31.48 7.09 30.60
CA LEU A 14 -31.16 5.87 29.82
C LEU A 14 -29.70 5.97 29.35
N THR A 15 -28.79 5.24 30.00
CA THR A 15 -27.38 5.20 29.58
C THR A 15 -27.22 4.17 28.46
N VAL A 16 -27.33 4.60 27.20
CA VAL A 16 -26.73 3.88 26.08
C VAL A 16 -25.33 4.45 25.88
N ARG A 17 -24.30 3.66 26.18
CA ARG A 17 -22.94 3.96 25.74
C ARG A 17 -22.89 3.66 24.25
N VAL A 18 -22.95 4.69 23.41
CA VAL A 18 -22.45 4.56 22.04
C VAL A 18 -20.98 4.92 22.13
N ALA A 19 -20.12 3.90 21.99
CA ALA A 19 -18.70 4.10 21.81
C ALA A 19 -18.52 4.83 20.47
N GLY A 20 -18.17 6.12 20.53
CA GLY A 20 -17.75 6.85 19.34
C GLY A 20 -16.36 6.35 18.95
N GLN A 21 -16.29 5.68 17.79
CA GLN A 21 -15.04 5.43 17.08
C GLN A 21 -14.35 6.77 16.83
N CYS A 22 -13.19 6.95 17.44
CA CYS A 22 -12.16 7.81 16.88
C CYS A 22 -11.28 6.87 16.05
N SER A 23 -11.40 6.85 14.72
CA SER A 23 -10.41 6.22 13.86
C SER A 23 -9.14 7.07 13.93
N ARG A 24 -8.26 6.72 14.87
CA ARG A 24 -6.85 7.02 14.73
C ARG A 24 -6.22 5.80 14.08
N ASP A 25 -5.35 6.04 13.12
CA ASP A 25 -4.43 5.05 12.57
C ASP A 25 -3.52 4.55 13.70
N ASP A 26 -4.03 3.59 14.48
CA ASP A 26 -3.27 2.88 15.49
C ASP A 26 -2.35 1.90 14.76
N ILE A 27 -1.28 2.46 14.18
CA ILE A 27 -0.17 1.67 13.63
C ILE A 27 0.55 1.05 14.82
N VAL A 28 0.32 -0.24 15.00
CA VAL A 28 0.95 -1.01 16.07
C VAL A 28 2.20 -1.69 15.55
N SER A 29 3.35 -1.25 16.07
CA SER A 29 4.62 -1.93 15.82
C SER A 29 4.68 -3.21 16.64
N ILE A 30 4.72 -4.36 15.96
CA ILE A 30 4.98 -5.67 16.57
C ILE A 30 6.41 -6.09 16.21
N ASP A 31 7.27 -6.24 17.21
CA ASP A 31 8.68 -6.57 17.06
C ASP A 31 9.05 -7.82 17.89
N PHE A 32 9.34 -8.92 17.20
CA PHE A 32 9.82 -10.17 17.79
C PHE A 32 11.36 -10.26 17.88
N SER A 33 12.10 -9.26 17.38
CA SER A 33 13.55 -9.29 17.34
C SER A 33 14.12 -8.99 18.72
N SER A 34 14.88 -9.91 19.30
CA SER A 34 15.61 -9.62 20.54
C SER A 34 16.71 -8.58 20.37
N THR A 35 17.10 -8.25 19.13
CA THR A 35 18.10 -7.22 18.84
C THR A 35 17.52 -5.82 19.00
N SER A 36 16.32 -5.58 18.47
CA SER A 36 15.63 -4.28 18.50
C SER A 36 14.68 -4.15 19.70
N ASN A 37 14.12 -5.27 20.16
CA ASN A 37 13.27 -5.36 21.34
C ASN A 37 13.87 -6.37 22.36
N PRO A 38 14.85 -5.95 23.18
CA PRO A 38 15.48 -6.83 24.17
C PRO A 38 14.54 -7.27 25.30
N SER A 39 13.31 -6.73 25.34
CA SER A 39 12.28 -7.12 26.30
C SER A 39 11.39 -8.27 25.83
N VAL A 40 11.51 -8.68 24.57
CA VAL A 40 10.77 -9.82 24.03
C VAL A 40 11.25 -11.11 24.65
N ALA A 41 10.32 -11.98 25.04
CA ALA A 41 10.62 -13.28 25.60
C ALA A 41 9.47 -14.26 25.29
N LEU A 42 9.80 -15.54 25.14
CA LEU A 42 8.82 -16.60 25.02
C LEU A 42 8.58 -17.17 26.41
N GLU A 43 7.32 -17.20 26.83
CA GLU A 43 6.85 -17.75 28.09
C GLU A 43 5.91 -18.92 27.82
N TRP A 44 6.13 -20.03 28.51
CA TRP A 44 5.30 -21.23 28.40
C TRP A 44 5.26 -21.96 29.73
N THR A 45 4.22 -22.77 29.92
CA THR A 45 4.09 -23.62 31.10
C THR A 45 4.50 -25.06 30.74
N ASN A 46 4.97 -25.87 31.68
CA ASN A 46 5.16 -27.32 31.48
C ASN A 46 3.95 -28.13 32.00
N ALA A 47 3.92 -29.44 31.75
CA ALA A 47 2.75 -30.26 32.09
C ALA A 47 2.49 -30.30 33.61
N ALA A 48 3.49 -29.95 34.41
CA ALA A 48 3.40 -29.81 35.86
C ALA A 48 2.97 -28.41 36.33
N GLY A 49 2.61 -27.50 35.43
CA GLY A 49 2.21 -26.13 35.76
C GLY A 49 3.38 -25.19 36.05
N GLN A 50 4.63 -25.59 35.80
CA GLN A 50 5.81 -24.74 36.03
C GLN A 50 6.01 -23.79 34.85
N LEU A 51 6.19 -22.50 35.15
CA LEU A 51 6.47 -21.46 34.16
C LEU A 51 7.95 -21.48 33.72
N PHE A 52 8.18 -21.30 32.43
CA PHE A 52 9.50 -21.16 31.82
C PHE A 52 9.53 -19.92 30.92
N THR A 53 10.71 -19.33 30.80
CA THR A 53 10.99 -18.22 29.89
C THR A 53 12.26 -18.49 29.10
N GLY A 54 12.32 -18.02 27.86
CA GLY A 54 13.49 -18.18 26.99
C GLY A 54 13.20 -17.78 25.54
N GLU A 55 14.05 -18.25 24.61
CA GLU A 55 13.90 -17.96 23.16
C GLU A 55 13.23 -19.10 22.39
N ARG A 56 13.12 -20.29 23.00
CA ARG A 56 12.58 -21.50 22.36
C ARG A 56 11.91 -22.44 23.36
N ILE A 57 10.89 -23.16 22.88
CA ILE A 57 10.30 -24.30 23.58
C ILE A 57 10.97 -25.58 23.03
N PRO A 58 11.76 -26.29 23.85
CA PRO A 58 12.48 -27.48 23.39
C PRO A 58 11.51 -28.63 23.09
N PHE A 59 11.97 -29.55 22.24
CA PHE A 59 11.32 -30.85 22.05
C PHE A 59 11.03 -31.55 23.39
N GLY A 60 9.87 -32.21 23.47
CA GLY A 60 9.48 -33.00 24.63
C GLY A 60 9.08 -32.17 25.85
N ALA A 61 8.99 -30.84 25.71
CA ALA A 61 8.35 -30.01 26.73
C ALA A 61 6.87 -30.36 26.91
N THR A 62 6.21 -30.95 25.90
CA THR A 62 4.78 -31.29 25.84
C THR A 62 4.27 -32.19 26.95
N ASP A 63 2.94 -32.16 27.14
CA ASP A 63 2.25 -33.31 27.72
C ASP A 63 2.47 -34.58 26.86
N ALA A 64 2.28 -35.74 27.47
CA ALA A 64 2.46 -37.02 26.81
C ALA A 64 1.36 -37.34 25.76
N ASP A 65 0.37 -36.45 25.59
CA ASP A 65 -0.91 -36.75 24.94
C ASP A 65 -1.16 -35.94 23.65
N SER A 66 -0.12 -35.37 23.03
CA SER A 66 -0.23 -34.57 21.79
C SER A 66 -0.90 -33.20 21.99
N GLY A 67 -0.96 -32.68 23.22
CA GLY A 67 -1.36 -31.30 23.48
C GLY A 67 -0.29 -30.33 23.02
N ALA A 68 -0.72 -29.23 22.41
CA ALA A 68 0.15 -28.12 22.11
C ALA A 68 0.35 -27.27 23.36
N PHE A 69 1.62 -27.06 23.73
CA PHE A 69 2.04 -26.25 24.86
C PHE A 69 1.49 -26.77 26.19
N PRO A 70 2.36 -27.21 27.10
CA PRO A 70 1.87 -27.70 28.37
C PRO A 70 1.22 -26.54 29.16
N GLY A 71 -0.01 -26.72 29.63
CA GLY A 71 -0.81 -25.64 30.21
C GLY A 71 -1.66 -24.85 29.21
N GLY A 72 -1.69 -25.26 27.94
CA GLY A 72 -2.69 -24.83 26.95
C GLY A 72 -2.41 -23.52 26.22
N SER A 73 -1.28 -22.85 26.49
CA SER A 73 -0.89 -21.62 25.79
C SER A 73 0.63 -21.41 25.76
N LEU A 74 1.09 -20.68 24.75
CA LEU A 74 2.38 -19.99 24.77
C LEU A 74 2.15 -18.47 24.70
N ARG A 75 3.14 -17.70 25.13
CA ARG A 75 3.09 -16.23 25.13
C ARG A 75 4.41 -15.66 24.65
N TRP A 76 4.40 -14.90 23.56
CA TRP A 76 5.48 -13.96 23.28
C TRP A 76 5.18 -12.66 24.03
N LYS A 77 6.07 -12.28 24.94
CA LYS A 77 5.91 -11.14 25.84
C LYS A 77 6.43 -9.86 25.20
N ASN A 78 5.79 -8.75 25.54
CA ASN A 78 6.21 -7.40 25.15
C ASN A 78 6.47 -7.29 23.65
N VAL A 79 5.64 -7.95 22.82
CA VAL A 79 5.86 -7.98 21.37
C VAL A 79 5.60 -6.63 20.72
N GLY A 80 4.90 -5.72 21.40
CA GLY A 80 4.73 -4.37 20.92
C GLY A 80 4.24 -3.43 22.00
N TYR A 81 4.04 -2.18 21.60
CA TYR A 81 3.55 -1.11 22.46
C TYR A 81 2.40 -0.38 21.78
N HIS A 82 1.26 -0.30 22.47
CA HIS A 82 0.09 0.42 22.00
C HIS A 82 0.20 1.89 22.45
N ASN A 83 0.39 2.79 21.49
CA ASN A 83 0.64 4.21 21.74
C ASN A 83 -0.58 4.96 22.33
N VAL A 84 -1.80 4.57 21.96
CA VAL A 84 -3.03 5.20 22.45
C VAL A 84 -3.28 4.85 23.91
N ASP A 85 -3.14 3.58 24.26
CA ASP A 85 -3.33 3.13 25.65
C ASP A 85 -2.07 3.31 26.50
N ASN A 86 -0.92 3.60 25.88
CA ASN A 86 0.38 3.72 26.53
C ASN A 86 0.75 2.43 27.32
N GLU A 87 0.50 1.27 26.72
CA GLU A 87 0.68 -0.05 27.33
C GLU A 87 1.45 -1.00 26.40
N PHE A 88 2.33 -1.82 26.98
CA PHE A 88 2.90 -2.98 26.27
C PHE A 88 1.86 -4.08 26.15
N PHE A 89 1.96 -4.88 25.09
CA PHE A 89 1.09 -6.04 24.89
C PHE A 89 1.90 -7.29 24.53
N ASP A 90 1.29 -8.43 24.82
CA ASP A 90 1.80 -9.76 24.53
C ASP A 90 0.99 -10.38 23.39
N LEU A 91 1.59 -11.35 22.70
CA LEU A 91 0.88 -12.26 21.82
C LEU A 91 0.70 -13.61 22.53
N LEU A 92 -0.56 -13.91 22.88
CA LEU A 92 -0.96 -15.19 23.45
C LEU A 92 -1.41 -16.12 22.32
N VAL A 93 -0.84 -17.32 22.25
CA VAL A 93 -1.21 -18.34 21.26
C VAL A 93 -1.67 -19.62 21.93
N THR A 94 -2.82 -20.12 21.50
CA THR A 94 -3.38 -21.42 21.92
C THR A 94 -3.67 -22.27 20.69
N VAL A 95 -3.64 -23.60 20.84
CA VAL A 95 -4.26 -24.45 19.80
C VAL A 95 -5.76 -24.41 19.94
N SER A 96 -6.45 -24.26 18.81
CA SER A 96 -7.90 -24.15 18.81
C SER A 96 -8.57 -25.47 19.12
N ASP A 97 -9.44 -25.45 20.13
CA ASP A 97 -10.28 -26.57 20.53
C ASP A 97 -11.68 -26.08 20.94
N PRO A 98 -12.76 -26.42 20.19
CA PRO A 98 -12.71 -27.13 18.91
C PRO A 98 -12.12 -26.24 17.79
N PRO A 99 -11.50 -26.84 16.76
CA PRO A 99 -11.03 -26.09 15.59
C PRO A 99 -12.18 -25.61 14.71
N SER A 100 -11.94 -24.53 13.95
CA SER A 100 -12.89 -24.05 12.94
C SER A 100 -13.05 -25.04 11.79
N TYR A 101 -14.21 -25.01 11.14
CA TYR A 101 -14.49 -25.81 9.96
C TYR A 101 -14.09 -25.05 8.69
N TYR A 102 -13.07 -25.53 7.98
CA TYR A 102 -12.58 -24.93 6.72
C TYR A 102 -13.14 -25.63 5.47
N SER A 103 -13.08 -26.96 5.44
CA SER A 103 -13.52 -27.80 4.32
C SER A 103 -13.49 -29.27 4.73
N ASP A 104 -14.28 -30.13 4.08
CA ASP A 104 -14.20 -31.60 4.21
C ASP A 104 -12.84 -32.17 3.76
N THR A 105 -12.06 -31.38 3.03
CA THR A 105 -10.72 -31.75 2.55
C THR A 105 -9.60 -31.35 3.50
N VAL A 106 -9.91 -30.77 4.67
CA VAL A 106 -8.92 -30.39 5.68
C VAL A 106 -9.29 -31.02 7.01
N ASN A 107 -8.40 -31.86 7.53
CA ASN A 107 -8.52 -32.39 8.87
C ASN A 107 -7.61 -31.60 9.82
N VAL A 108 -8.23 -30.87 10.73
CA VAL A 108 -7.53 -30.01 11.70
C VAL A 108 -7.29 -30.80 12.98
N GLN A 109 -6.01 -31.04 13.29
CA GLN A 109 -5.55 -31.68 14.51
C GLN A 109 -4.10 -31.29 14.76
N TYR A 110 -3.80 -30.76 15.94
CA TYR A 110 -2.42 -30.53 16.33
C TYR A 110 -1.67 -31.83 16.59
N TRP A 111 -0.42 -31.89 16.16
CA TRP A 111 0.52 -32.97 16.45
C TRP A 111 1.84 -32.40 16.92
N SER A 112 2.30 -32.83 18.09
CA SER A 112 3.57 -32.35 18.65
C SER A 112 4.78 -32.83 17.82
N PRO A 113 5.81 -31.98 17.63
CA PRO A 113 7.08 -32.40 17.05
C PRO A 113 7.73 -33.55 17.81
N ARG A 114 8.41 -34.47 17.09
CA ARG A 114 8.93 -35.74 17.68
C ARG A 114 10.43 -35.93 17.63
N SER A 115 11.19 -35.05 16.98
CA SER A 115 12.66 -35.13 17.02
C SER A 115 13.27 -34.18 18.02
N SER A 116 14.41 -34.58 18.59
CA SER A 116 15.23 -33.74 19.46
C SER A 116 15.82 -32.51 18.76
N ALA A 117 15.75 -32.45 17.43
CA ALA A 117 16.16 -31.29 16.63
C ALA A 117 15.03 -30.27 16.45
N ALA A 118 13.78 -30.65 16.71
CA ALA A 118 12.62 -29.80 16.54
C ALA A 118 12.33 -28.92 17.77
N THR A 119 11.61 -27.83 17.54
CA THR A 119 11.12 -26.90 18.56
C THR A 119 9.64 -26.66 18.35
N GLN A 120 8.87 -26.48 19.42
CA GLN A 120 7.43 -26.20 19.29
C GLN A 120 7.14 -24.72 19.02
N ALA A 121 8.01 -23.85 19.49
CA ALA A 121 7.99 -22.45 19.16
C ALA A 121 9.37 -21.86 19.41
N LEU A 122 9.70 -20.81 18.67
CA LEU A 122 10.88 -19.98 18.92
C LEU A 122 10.64 -18.56 18.41
N PHE A 123 11.52 -17.65 18.76
CA PHE A 123 11.74 -16.43 18.00
C PHE A 123 13.22 -16.23 17.73
N THR A 124 13.55 -15.43 16.73
CA THR A 124 14.92 -15.17 16.28
C THR A 124 15.37 -13.76 16.67
N SER A 125 16.69 -13.54 16.70
CA SER A 125 17.27 -12.21 16.92
C SER A 125 16.93 -11.20 15.81
N PHE A 126 16.35 -11.65 14.69
CA PHE A 126 16.05 -10.80 13.54
C PHE A 126 14.56 -10.50 13.38
N GLY A 127 13.67 -11.12 14.16
CA GLY A 127 12.24 -10.75 14.18
C GLY A 127 11.27 -11.79 13.64
N PHE A 128 11.73 -13.01 13.34
CA PHE A 128 10.84 -14.14 13.07
C PHE A 128 10.34 -14.76 14.38
N ALA A 129 9.06 -15.09 14.43
CA ALA A 129 8.46 -15.99 15.40
C ALA A 129 8.00 -17.27 14.69
N CYS A 130 8.21 -18.44 15.26
CA CYS A 130 7.89 -19.70 14.58
C CYS A 130 7.06 -20.63 15.46
N LEU A 131 6.16 -21.38 14.84
CA LEU A 131 5.36 -22.44 15.45
C LEU A 131 5.71 -23.79 14.83
N GLY A 132 5.97 -24.77 15.68
CA GLY A 132 6.33 -26.12 15.30
C GLY A 132 5.22 -27.14 15.54
N PHE A 133 4.95 -27.98 14.54
CA PHE A 133 4.01 -29.10 14.62
C PHE A 133 4.36 -30.20 13.62
N GLY A 134 3.78 -31.38 13.80
CA GLY A 134 3.92 -32.51 12.88
C GLY A 134 2.83 -32.53 11.81
N VAL A 135 3.22 -32.75 10.55
CA VAL A 135 2.28 -32.95 9.44
C VAL A 135 2.15 -34.44 9.16
N ARG A 136 1.00 -35.01 9.55
CA ARG A 136 0.70 -36.42 9.27
C ARG A 136 0.50 -36.66 7.76
N PRO A 137 0.64 -37.91 7.30
CA PRO A 137 0.25 -38.28 5.94
C PRO A 137 -1.19 -37.83 5.63
N SER A 138 -1.36 -37.30 4.44
CA SER A 138 -2.68 -37.13 3.85
C SER A 138 -3.36 -38.50 3.69
N THR A 139 -4.68 -38.47 3.61
CA THR A 139 -5.50 -39.66 3.34
C THR A 139 -6.44 -39.37 2.19
N CYS A 140 -6.81 -40.39 1.43
CA CYS A 140 -7.77 -40.23 0.35
C CYS A 140 -9.18 -40.47 0.88
N ALA A 141 -10.14 -39.63 0.50
CA ALA A 141 -11.53 -39.79 0.91
C ALA A 141 -12.12 -41.15 0.47
N SER A 142 -11.61 -41.71 -0.63
CA SER A 142 -11.95 -43.05 -1.14
C SER A 142 -11.30 -44.21 -0.38
N GLY A 143 -10.33 -43.95 0.50
CA GLY A 143 -9.46 -44.96 1.11
C GLY A 143 -8.29 -45.42 0.23
N ALA A 144 -8.12 -44.85 -0.98
CA ALA A 144 -6.97 -45.13 -1.82
C ALA A 144 -5.64 -44.69 -1.18
N ASN A 145 -4.53 -45.21 -1.70
CA ASN A 145 -3.20 -44.81 -1.25
C ASN A 145 -2.84 -43.42 -1.79
N VAL A 146 -2.24 -42.59 -0.95
CA VAL A 146 -1.54 -41.36 -1.37
C VAL A 146 -0.23 -41.76 -2.05
N GLN A 147 -0.02 -41.26 -3.26
CA GLN A 147 1.18 -41.52 -4.05
C GLN A 147 2.38 -40.76 -3.49
N LEU A 148 3.48 -41.48 -3.26
CA LEU A 148 4.69 -40.90 -2.67
C LEU A 148 5.26 -39.74 -3.51
N ALA A 149 5.26 -39.90 -4.85
CA ALA A 149 5.87 -38.97 -5.80
C ALA A 149 5.04 -37.72 -6.12
N THR A 150 3.79 -37.62 -5.67
CA THR A 150 2.89 -36.50 -6.03
C THR A 150 2.09 -35.95 -4.85
N ALA A 151 2.03 -36.67 -3.73
CA ALA A 151 1.10 -36.41 -2.63
C ALA A 151 -0.37 -36.28 -3.06
N THR A 152 -0.74 -36.96 -4.16
CA THR A 152 -2.12 -37.08 -4.65
C THR A 152 -2.65 -38.49 -4.45
N CYS A 153 -3.97 -38.67 -4.52
CA CYS A 153 -4.56 -39.99 -4.44
C CYS A 153 -4.37 -40.77 -5.73
N SER A 154 -4.04 -42.05 -5.59
CA SER A 154 -3.79 -42.95 -6.73
C SER A 154 -5.00 -43.18 -7.65
N ASP A 155 -6.20 -42.90 -7.17
CA ASP A 155 -7.46 -42.96 -7.92
C ASP A 155 -7.94 -41.59 -8.43
N GLY A 156 -7.14 -40.53 -8.25
CA GLY A 156 -7.48 -39.16 -8.63
C GLY A 156 -8.44 -38.45 -7.68
N SER A 157 -8.85 -39.08 -6.56
CA SER A 157 -9.65 -38.39 -5.54
C SER A 157 -8.87 -37.27 -4.85
N THR A 158 -9.59 -36.33 -4.23
CA THR A 158 -8.95 -35.21 -3.52
C THR A 158 -8.29 -35.73 -2.23
N PRO A 159 -6.99 -35.45 -2.01
CA PRO A 159 -6.34 -35.77 -0.76
C PRO A 159 -6.89 -34.90 0.38
N ILE A 160 -7.10 -35.51 1.54
CA ILE A 160 -7.43 -34.81 2.78
C ILE A 160 -6.13 -34.28 3.38
N MET A 161 -6.02 -32.96 3.46
CA MET A 161 -4.89 -32.23 4.04
C MET A 161 -4.91 -32.32 5.56
N ARG A 162 -3.74 -32.16 6.19
CA ARG A 162 -3.54 -32.19 7.64
C ARG A 162 -3.03 -30.83 8.09
N ALA A 163 -3.64 -30.29 9.14
CA ALA A 163 -3.31 -28.96 9.60
C ALA A 163 -3.51 -28.81 11.11
N ALA A 164 -2.90 -27.79 11.70
CA ALA A 164 -3.14 -27.33 13.06
C ALA A 164 -3.70 -25.90 13.00
N GLU A 165 -4.74 -25.63 13.80
CA GLU A 165 -5.29 -24.27 13.97
C GLU A 165 -4.79 -23.69 15.30
N PHE A 166 -4.38 -22.43 15.25
CA PHE A 166 -3.92 -21.66 16.40
C PHE A 166 -4.76 -20.39 16.53
N ASP A 167 -5.20 -20.09 17.75
CA ASP A 167 -5.76 -18.78 18.10
C ASP A 167 -4.63 -17.84 18.47
N PHE A 168 -4.54 -16.72 17.78
CA PHE A 168 -3.65 -15.61 18.08
C PHE A 168 -4.46 -14.53 18.77
N ARG A 169 -4.07 -14.11 19.98
CA ARG A 169 -4.74 -13.05 20.73
C ARG A 169 -3.74 -12.05 21.27
N PHE A 170 -4.01 -10.77 21.02
CA PHE A 170 -3.25 -9.69 21.63
C PHE A 170 -3.84 -9.34 22.98
N VAL A 171 -3.00 -9.37 24.01
CA VAL A 171 -3.42 -9.17 25.40
C VAL A 171 -2.52 -8.17 26.10
N GLN A 172 -3.06 -7.44 27.08
CA GLN A 172 -2.24 -6.54 27.90
C GLN A 172 -1.08 -7.32 28.55
N ALA A 173 0.11 -6.72 28.58
CA ALA A 173 1.32 -7.38 29.03
C ALA A 173 1.16 -8.05 30.40
N GLY A 174 1.53 -9.33 30.48
CA GLY A 174 1.42 -10.15 31.69
C GLY A 174 0.00 -10.58 32.09
N THR A 175 -1.02 -10.31 31.27
CA THR A 175 -2.42 -10.67 31.56
C THR A 175 -3.03 -11.57 30.47
N THR A 176 -4.31 -11.93 30.60
CA THR A 176 -5.11 -12.54 29.53
C THR A 176 -6.21 -11.59 29.03
N THR A 177 -6.17 -10.33 29.45
CA THR A 177 -7.14 -9.30 29.05
C THR A 177 -6.83 -8.89 27.62
N ALA A 178 -7.80 -9.05 26.72
CA ALA A 178 -7.64 -8.63 25.33
C ALA A 178 -7.34 -7.13 25.22
N MET A 179 -6.49 -6.77 24.26
CA MET A 179 -6.27 -5.39 23.85
C MET A 179 -7.54 -4.81 23.19
N ALA A 180 -7.58 -3.50 22.97
CA ALA A 180 -8.53 -2.92 22.02
C ALA A 180 -8.20 -3.40 20.58
N PRO A 181 -9.20 -3.49 19.68
CA PRO A 181 -8.94 -3.86 18.28
C PRO A 181 -7.96 -2.91 17.63
N PHE A 182 -7.00 -3.47 16.90
CA PHE A 182 -6.08 -2.69 16.09
C PHE A 182 -6.70 -2.41 14.72
N GLY A 183 -6.45 -1.21 14.17
CA GLY A 183 -7.05 -0.78 12.91
C GLY A 183 -6.68 -1.71 11.75
N THR A 184 -5.41 -1.74 11.34
CA THR A 184 -4.91 -2.67 10.31
C THR A 184 -3.64 -3.36 10.79
N MET A 185 -3.57 -4.66 10.59
CA MET A 185 -2.40 -5.49 10.89
C MET A 185 -2.03 -6.34 9.70
N HIS A 186 -0.72 -6.61 9.58
CA HIS A 186 -0.20 -7.51 8.57
C HIS A 186 0.52 -8.67 9.24
N THR A 187 0.31 -9.86 8.71
CA THR A 187 1.06 -11.05 9.10
C THR A 187 1.63 -11.70 7.86
N THR A 188 2.91 -12.03 7.92
CA THR A 188 3.66 -12.61 6.82
C THR A 188 4.13 -13.98 7.25
N PHE A 189 3.86 -15.00 6.44
CA PHE A 189 4.33 -16.37 6.66
C PHE A 189 5.42 -16.70 5.66
N TYR A 190 6.48 -17.31 6.16
CA TYR A 190 7.68 -17.68 5.42
C TYR A 190 7.80 -19.20 5.34
N ASP A 191 8.61 -19.67 4.40
CA ASP A 191 8.84 -21.10 4.18
C ASP A 191 7.58 -21.87 3.82
N VAL A 192 6.58 -21.19 3.23
CA VAL A 192 5.38 -21.86 2.72
C VAL A 192 5.75 -22.40 1.34
N ASP A 193 6.31 -23.59 1.29
CA ASP A 193 6.82 -24.17 0.05
C ASP A 193 6.45 -25.64 -0.11
N GLY A 194 7.12 -26.34 -1.03
CA GLY A 194 6.97 -27.78 -1.10
C GLY A 194 8.32 -28.47 -1.01
N ASP A 195 8.33 -29.62 -0.38
CA ASP A 195 9.56 -30.29 -0.02
C ASP A 195 9.65 -31.70 -0.54
N VAL A 196 10.89 -32.13 -0.77
CA VAL A 196 11.23 -33.53 -1.00
C VAL A 196 11.95 -34.07 0.22
N VAL A 197 11.26 -34.84 1.05
CA VAL A 197 11.83 -35.44 2.27
C VAL A 197 11.72 -36.96 2.19
N ASN A 198 12.85 -37.65 2.35
CA ASN A 198 12.92 -39.13 2.32
C ASN A 198 12.22 -39.78 1.10
N GLY A 199 12.28 -39.12 -0.06
CA GLY A 199 11.67 -39.58 -1.30
C GLY A 199 10.16 -39.36 -1.42
N GLY A 200 9.51 -38.78 -0.40
CA GLY A 200 8.13 -38.30 -0.46
C GLY A 200 8.04 -36.79 -0.59
N LEU A 201 6.83 -36.30 -0.77
CA LEU A 201 6.51 -34.91 -1.01
C LEU A 201 5.63 -34.31 0.08
N VAL A 202 5.85 -33.03 0.33
CA VAL A 202 5.06 -32.20 1.23
C VAL A 202 4.76 -30.92 0.49
N PHE A 203 3.52 -30.45 0.59
CA PHE A 203 3.14 -29.16 0.05
C PHE A 203 2.46 -28.40 1.18
N GLU A 204 3.08 -27.31 1.56
CA GLU A 204 2.70 -26.50 2.70
C GLU A 204 1.64 -25.48 2.32
N PHE A 205 0.79 -25.12 3.27
CA PHE A 205 -0.19 -24.09 3.13
C PHE A 205 -0.37 -23.33 4.45
N VAL A 206 -0.80 -22.08 4.30
CA VAL A 206 -1.25 -21.24 5.40
C VAL A 206 -2.59 -20.62 5.06
N SER A 207 -3.47 -20.52 6.06
CA SER A 207 -4.70 -19.75 6.00
C SER A 207 -4.84 -18.88 7.24
N VAL A 208 -5.36 -17.67 7.04
CA VAL A 208 -5.69 -16.76 8.15
C VAL A 208 -7.18 -16.47 8.10
N LEU A 209 -7.90 -16.90 9.14
CA LEU A 209 -9.33 -16.64 9.26
C LEU A 209 -9.54 -15.21 9.75
N GLY A 210 -10.37 -14.44 9.04
CA GLY A 210 -10.58 -13.02 9.29
C GLY A 210 -9.68 -12.09 8.46
N ALA A 211 -8.78 -12.64 7.63
CA ALA A 211 -8.00 -11.83 6.71
C ALA A 211 -8.89 -11.19 5.63
N THR A 212 -8.73 -9.88 5.41
CA THR A 212 -9.42 -9.09 4.38
C THR A 212 -8.77 -9.28 3.02
N THR A 213 -7.43 -9.33 3.01
CA THR A 213 -6.62 -9.43 1.79
C THR A 213 -5.49 -10.43 1.99
N ARG A 214 -5.02 -11.02 0.89
CA ARG A 214 -3.83 -11.85 0.83
C ARG A 214 -3.02 -11.52 -0.41
N TRP A 215 -1.71 -11.38 -0.24
CA TRP A 215 -0.75 -11.20 -1.34
C TRP A 215 0.29 -12.32 -1.35
N ILE A 216 0.77 -12.63 -2.55
CA ILE A 216 1.94 -13.49 -2.81
C ILE A 216 2.75 -12.80 -3.91
N ASP A 217 4.06 -13.05 -3.95
CA ASP A 217 4.91 -12.48 -4.99
C ASP A 217 4.59 -13.04 -6.38
N ALA A 218 4.85 -12.27 -7.44
CA ALA A 218 4.65 -12.73 -8.82
C ALA A 218 5.54 -13.93 -9.19
N THR A 219 6.68 -14.09 -8.52
CA THR A 219 7.60 -15.23 -8.64
C THR A 219 7.22 -16.40 -7.73
N SER A 220 6.12 -16.30 -6.99
CA SER A 220 5.72 -17.28 -5.99
C SER A 220 5.42 -18.67 -6.55
N THR A 221 5.85 -19.69 -5.80
CA THR A 221 5.45 -21.09 -6.02
C THR A 221 4.08 -21.40 -5.41
N LEU A 222 3.49 -20.42 -4.72
CA LEU A 222 2.21 -20.52 -4.04
C LEU A 222 1.05 -20.26 -4.99
N GLN A 223 -0.05 -20.98 -4.75
CA GLN A 223 -1.32 -20.71 -5.38
C GLN A 223 -2.27 -20.06 -4.35
N PRO A 224 -2.83 -18.88 -4.66
CA PRO A 224 -3.82 -18.23 -3.84
C PRO A 224 -5.20 -18.87 -4.03
N SER A 225 -5.97 -19.06 -2.97
CA SER A 225 -7.36 -19.55 -3.06
C SER A 225 -8.18 -19.23 -1.80
N VAL A 226 -9.44 -19.66 -1.76
CA VAL A 226 -10.38 -19.42 -0.66
C VAL A 226 -11.05 -20.73 -0.27
N PHE A 227 -11.13 -21.03 1.02
CA PHE A 227 -11.93 -22.14 1.50
C PHE A 227 -13.41 -21.78 1.35
N SER A 228 -14.13 -22.49 0.47
CA SER A 228 -15.51 -22.15 0.13
C SER A 228 -16.47 -22.14 1.33
N GLN A 229 -16.20 -22.94 2.36
CA GLN A 229 -17.08 -23.08 3.51
C GLN A 229 -16.84 -22.01 4.58
N SER A 230 -15.57 -21.68 4.88
CA SER A 230 -15.23 -20.66 5.89
C SER A 230 -15.03 -19.26 5.31
N GLY A 231 -14.85 -19.13 4.00
CA GLY A 231 -14.41 -17.89 3.35
C GLY A 231 -12.93 -17.55 3.63
N ALA A 232 -12.19 -18.41 4.33
CA ALA A 232 -10.82 -18.12 4.74
C ALA A 232 -9.88 -18.09 3.52
N LEU A 233 -9.09 -17.02 3.42
CA LEU A 233 -8.03 -16.89 2.43
C LEU A 233 -6.89 -17.84 2.79
N TYR A 234 -6.36 -18.56 1.80
CA TYR A 234 -5.19 -19.41 2.00
C TYR A 234 -4.20 -19.34 0.82
N ALA A 235 -2.94 -19.64 1.07
CA ALA A 235 -1.90 -19.86 0.07
C ALA A 235 -1.36 -21.28 0.25
N ILE A 236 -1.20 -22.03 -0.85
CA ILE A 236 -0.69 -23.40 -0.83
C ILE A 236 0.42 -23.56 -1.87
N SER A 237 1.50 -24.25 -1.52
CA SER A 237 2.54 -24.60 -2.49
C SER A 237 2.01 -25.61 -3.50
N THR A 238 2.33 -25.38 -4.78
CA THR A 238 1.95 -26.29 -5.87
C THR A 238 3.15 -27.03 -6.46
N GLN A 239 4.37 -26.66 -6.04
CA GLN A 239 5.62 -27.19 -6.55
C GLN A 239 6.40 -27.86 -5.42
N SER A 240 7.12 -28.94 -5.72
CA SER A 240 7.98 -29.64 -4.75
C SER A 240 9.38 -29.02 -4.73
N VAL A 241 9.42 -27.70 -4.55
CA VAL A 241 10.65 -26.91 -4.54
C VAL A 241 10.84 -26.33 -3.14
N ASN A 242 11.89 -26.80 -2.46
CA ASN A 242 12.33 -26.22 -1.19
C ASN A 242 12.95 -24.86 -1.51
N VAL A 243 12.28 -23.79 -1.12
CA VAL A 243 12.70 -22.41 -1.30
C VAL A 243 13.54 -22.02 -0.07
N PRO A 244 14.82 -21.67 -0.23
CA PRO A 244 15.64 -21.29 0.91
C PRO A 244 15.12 -20.02 1.59
N THR A 245 14.74 -20.13 2.86
CA THR A 245 14.41 -18.98 3.70
C THR A 245 15.59 -18.64 4.60
N ASP A 246 16.19 -17.45 4.45
CA ASP A 246 17.22 -16.95 5.38
C ASP A 246 16.56 -16.33 6.62
N PHE A 247 16.65 -17.00 7.75
CA PHE A 247 16.14 -16.51 9.03
C PHE A 247 17.12 -15.57 9.77
N ASN A 248 18.25 -15.23 9.15
CA ASN A 248 19.24 -14.28 9.69
C ASN A 248 19.15 -12.88 9.09
N VAL A 249 18.10 -12.59 8.33
CA VAL A 249 17.81 -11.24 7.81
C VAL A 249 16.57 -10.67 8.49
N ASN A 250 16.39 -9.35 8.41
CA ASN A 250 15.16 -8.72 8.87
C ASN A 250 13.98 -9.27 8.03
N PRO A 251 12.94 -9.87 8.63
CA PRO A 251 11.77 -10.36 7.91
C PRO A 251 11.04 -9.25 7.13
N ALA A 252 11.18 -7.97 7.50
CA ALA A 252 10.64 -6.86 6.73
C ALA A 252 11.31 -6.69 5.36
N THR A 253 12.54 -7.21 5.20
CA THR A 253 13.33 -7.15 3.96
C THR A 253 13.83 -8.56 3.60
N PRO A 254 12.93 -9.49 3.25
CA PRO A 254 13.31 -10.85 2.93
C PRO A 254 14.18 -10.88 1.68
N SER A 255 15.08 -11.85 1.59
CA SER A 255 15.92 -12.03 0.40
C SER A 255 15.07 -12.39 -0.82
N ASP A 256 15.52 -12.01 -2.02
CA ASP A 256 14.88 -12.41 -3.29
C ASP A 256 14.69 -13.93 -3.40
N ALA A 257 15.60 -14.71 -2.81
CA ALA A 257 15.52 -16.16 -2.78
C ALA A 257 14.37 -16.69 -1.92
N SER A 258 13.94 -15.94 -0.90
CA SER A 258 12.84 -16.32 -0.01
C SER A 258 11.47 -15.96 -0.59
N LEU A 259 11.38 -14.91 -1.42
CA LEU A 259 10.13 -14.37 -1.97
C LEU A 259 9.18 -15.43 -2.53
N PRO A 260 9.65 -16.49 -3.22
CA PRO A 260 8.73 -17.46 -3.80
C PRO A 260 7.85 -18.22 -2.80
N ALA A 261 8.27 -18.31 -1.53
CA ALA A 261 7.61 -19.07 -0.46
C ALA A 261 6.98 -18.19 0.63
N ILE A 262 6.70 -16.93 0.32
CA ILE A 262 6.11 -15.98 1.27
C ILE A 262 4.64 -15.72 0.94
N SER A 263 3.80 -15.72 1.98
CA SER A 263 2.39 -15.29 1.89
C SER A 263 2.10 -14.20 2.91
N TYR A 264 1.49 -13.12 2.44
CA TYR A 264 1.10 -11.96 3.23
C TYR A 264 -0.41 -11.95 3.45
N PHE A 265 -0.86 -11.55 4.64
CA PHE A 265 -2.27 -11.39 4.98
C PHE A 265 -2.51 -10.06 5.69
N GLU A 266 -3.56 -9.35 5.28
CA GLU A 266 -4.08 -8.16 5.98
C GLU A 266 -5.24 -8.54 6.88
N LEU A 267 -5.28 -7.94 8.06
CA LEU A 267 -6.30 -8.11 9.09
C LEU A 267 -6.80 -6.72 9.49
N GLN A 268 -8.10 -6.55 9.68
CA GLN A 268 -8.69 -5.26 10.04
C GLN A 268 -9.58 -5.36 11.28
N ASP A 269 -9.45 -4.42 12.21
CA ASP A 269 -10.29 -4.28 13.40
C ASP A 269 -10.35 -5.55 14.28
N LEU A 270 -9.21 -6.24 14.45
CA LEU A 270 -9.13 -7.50 15.21
C LEU A 270 -8.23 -7.39 16.45
N THR A 271 -8.65 -8.04 17.54
CA THR A 271 -7.84 -8.34 18.73
C THR A 271 -7.39 -9.80 18.78
N GLU A 272 -8.07 -10.63 17.99
CA GLU A 272 -7.82 -12.05 17.86
C GLU A 272 -8.09 -12.51 16.42
N PHE A 273 -7.33 -13.51 15.99
CA PHE A 273 -7.53 -14.16 14.70
C PHE A 273 -7.04 -15.60 14.78
N LYS A 274 -7.43 -16.42 13.80
CA LYS A 274 -7.03 -17.82 13.74
C LYS A 274 -6.12 -18.05 12.55
N VAL A 275 -5.08 -18.85 12.77
CA VAL A 275 -4.14 -19.27 11.73
C VAL A 275 -4.20 -20.77 11.61
N LEU A 276 -4.44 -21.25 10.39
CA LEU A 276 -4.37 -22.64 10.02
C LEU A 276 -3.05 -22.89 9.27
N LEU A 277 -2.22 -23.76 9.82
CA LEU A 277 -0.94 -24.15 9.25
C LEU A 277 -0.99 -25.63 8.92
N GLY A 278 -0.59 -26.02 7.71
CA GLY A 278 -0.67 -27.43 7.36
C GLY A 278 -0.24 -27.72 5.94
N GLY A 279 -0.59 -28.91 5.46
CA GLY A 279 -0.19 -29.33 4.15
C GLY A 279 -0.84 -30.61 3.69
N ARG A 280 -0.54 -30.98 2.45
CA ARG A 280 -0.63 -32.37 2.02
C ARG A 280 0.74 -33.02 2.08
N SER A 281 0.80 -34.23 2.60
CA SER A 281 2.05 -34.97 2.76
C SER A 281 1.87 -36.42 2.33
N SER A 282 2.83 -36.95 1.58
CA SER A 282 2.90 -38.38 1.27
C SER A 282 3.82 -39.15 2.23
N ILE A 283 4.45 -38.47 3.18
CA ILE A 283 5.52 -39.03 4.02
C ILE A 283 4.93 -39.59 5.32
N PRO A 284 5.13 -40.89 5.63
CA PRO A 284 4.79 -41.47 6.91
C PRO A 284 5.50 -40.76 8.06
N ASN A 285 4.74 -40.13 8.96
CA ASN A 285 5.22 -39.54 10.21
C ASN A 285 6.29 -38.45 10.02
N GLN A 286 6.04 -37.49 9.13
CA GLN A 286 6.81 -36.25 9.17
C GLN A 286 6.41 -35.45 10.41
N ASN A 287 7.23 -35.56 11.44
CA ASN A 287 6.87 -35.01 12.74
C ASN A 287 7.38 -33.58 12.95
N ASP A 288 8.25 -33.06 12.08
CA ASP A 288 8.95 -31.81 12.35
C ASP A 288 8.74 -30.83 11.19
N ARG A 289 7.78 -29.93 11.36
CA ARG A 289 7.57 -28.75 10.53
C ARG A 289 7.51 -27.51 11.40
N GLY A 290 8.06 -26.41 10.88
CA GLY A 290 8.03 -25.11 11.52
C GLY A 290 7.55 -24.09 10.52
N TYR A 291 6.54 -23.31 10.88
CA TYR A 291 6.10 -22.17 10.09
C TYR A 291 6.56 -20.94 10.84
N CYS A 292 7.37 -20.13 10.18
CA CYS A 292 7.82 -18.86 10.71
C CYS A 292 6.95 -17.75 10.16
N PHE A 293 6.68 -16.76 11.00
CA PHE A 293 5.92 -15.59 10.66
C PHE A 293 6.57 -14.34 11.24
N SER A 294 6.23 -13.20 10.66
CA SER A 294 6.44 -11.88 11.23
C SER A 294 5.11 -11.13 11.22
N MET A 295 4.94 -10.23 12.18
CA MET A 295 3.81 -9.28 12.19
C MET A 295 4.32 -7.85 12.05
N ILE A 296 5.48 -7.73 11.41
CA ILE A 296 5.99 -6.46 10.95
C ILE A 296 5.32 -6.25 9.60
N LEU A 297 4.83 -5.04 9.35
CA LEU A 297 4.56 -4.59 7.99
C LEU A 297 5.78 -4.99 7.15
N PRO A 298 5.64 -5.46 5.90
CA PRO A 298 6.76 -5.28 4.99
C PRO A 298 7.10 -3.79 5.09
N GLU A 299 8.26 -3.46 5.66
CA GLU A 299 8.80 -2.13 5.46
C GLU A 299 8.88 -2.02 3.93
N ASP A 300 8.05 -1.15 3.37
CA ASP A 300 7.65 -1.08 1.96
C ASP A 300 6.42 -1.94 1.61
N ARG A 301 5.22 -1.36 1.60
CA ARG A 301 4.88 -0.46 0.47
C ARG A 301 4.06 0.79 0.79
N SER A 302 3.69 1.17 2.01
CA SER A 302 3.06 2.49 2.20
C SER A 302 3.97 3.36 3.03
N VAL A 303 4.65 4.30 2.39
CA VAL A 303 5.39 5.33 3.12
C VAL A 303 4.39 6.26 3.80
N LEU A 304 4.49 6.38 5.13
CA LEU A 304 3.67 7.33 5.87
C LEU A 304 4.20 8.74 5.58
N ILE A 305 3.39 9.53 4.89
CA ILE A 305 3.68 10.93 4.59
C ILE A 305 2.59 11.78 5.25
N ASP A 306 2.98 12.51 6.29
CA ASP A 306 2.10 13.30 7.14
C ASP A 306 2.48 14.78 7.12
N PHE A 307 1.64 15.58 6.48
CA PHE A 307 1.74 17.03 6.43
C PHE A 307 1.09 17.74 7.62
N SER A 308 0.40 17.02 8.51
CA SER A 308 -0.37 17.60 9.59
C SER A 308 0.53 17.94 10.76
N SER A 309 0.56 19.21 11.15
CA SER A 309 1.27 19.64 12.36
C SER A 309 0.64 19.08 13.66
N GLU A 310 -0.59 18.57 13.60
CA GLU A 310 -1.28 17.98 14.76
C GLU A 310 -0.77 16.57 15.08
N SER A 311 -0.52 15.75 14.05
CA SER A 311 0.00 14.37 14.18
C SER A 311 1.51 14.29 13.99
N ASN A 312 2.09 15.20 13.22
CA ASN A 312 3.52 15.36 12.99
C ASN A 312 3.99 16.78 13.36
N PRO A 313 4.26 17.05 14.66
CA PRO A 313 4.74 18.38 15.11
C PRO A 313 6.09 18.78 14.53
N GLY A 314 6.83 17.84 13.90
CA GLY A 314 8.11 18.09 13.26
C GLY A 314 7.97 18.64 11.83
N VAL A 315 6.78 18.59 11.24
CA VAL A 315 6.56 19.09 9.88
C VAL A 315 6.72 20.60 9.83
N ALA A 316 7.39 21.08 8.80
CA ALA A 316 7.53 22.52 8.55
C ALA A 316 7.66 22.78 7.06
N MET A 317 7.14 23.91 6.58
CA MET A 317 7.41 24.36 5.23
C MET A 317 8.56 25.37 5.23
N GLU A 318 9.48 25.15 4.31
CA GLU A 318 10.69 25.91 4.06
C GLU A 318 10.75 26.23 2.56
N TRP A 319 11.12 27.45 2.19
CA TRP A 319 11.33 27.80 0.79
C TRP A 319 12.64 28.54 0.62
N THR A 320 13.28 28.30 -0.52
CA THR A 320 14.55 28.94 -0.88
C THR A 320 14.29 29.97 -1.95
N ASP A 321 14.54 31.21 -1.57
CA ASP A 321 14.54 32.37 -2.43
C ASP A 321 15.63 32.24 -3.52
N ALA A 322 15.53 32.99 -4.62
CA ALA A 322 16.45 32.85 -5.75
C ALA A 322 17.85 33.42 -5.46
N THR A 323 18.02 34.11 -4.32
CA THR A 323 19.33 34.49 -3.77
C THR A 323 19.92 33.37 -2.90
N GLY A 324 19.18 32.28 -2.68
CA GLY A 324 19.54 31.16 -1.83
C GLY A 324 19.14 31.35 -0.37
N THR A 325 18.36 32.38 -0.04
CA THR A 325 17.93 32.63 1.34
C THR A 325 16.80 31.68 1.70
N VAL A 326 17.00 30.93 2.78
CA VAL A 326 16.03 29.99 3.30
C VAL A 326 15.07 30.70 4.26
N SER A 327 13.78 30.56 4.00
CA SER A 327 12.69 31.10 4.83
C SER A 327 11.74 29.99 5.26
N THR A 328 11.02 30.18 6.36
CA THR A 328 10.06 29.21 6.91
C THR A 328 8.73 29.88 7.26
N GLY A 329 7.64 29.13 7.22
CA GLY A 329 6.30 29.63 7.57
C GLY A 329 5.20 28.77 6.97
N GLU A 330 3.93 29.11 7.23
CA GLU A 330 2.77 28.33 6.77
C GLU A 330 2.31 28.69 5.35
N ARG A 331 2.70 29.86 4.86
CA ARG A 331 2.35 30.35 3.55
C ARG A 331 3.51 31.13 2.95
N ILE A 332 3.69 31.02 1.64
CA ILE A 332 4.60 31.91 0.91
C ILE A 332 3.85 33.22 0.66
N PRO A 333 4.29 34.36 1.23
CA PRO A 333 3.58 35.61 1.06
C PRO A 333 3.47 36.01 -0.42
N PHE A 334 2.38 36.68 -0.77
CA PHE A 334 2.23 37.28 -2.09
C PHE A 334 3.43 38.15 -2.46
N GLY A 335 3.97 37.96 -3.67
CA GLY A 335 5.11 38.71 -4.18
C GLY A 335 6.43 38.44 -3.45
N ALA A 336 6.47 37.47 -2.53
CA ALA A 336 7.73 37.03 -1.94
C ALA A 336 8.65 36.41 -3.00
N THR A 337 8.10 35.83 -4.07
CA THR A 337 8.84 35.16 -5.16
C THR A 337 7.95 35.05 -6.41
N ASP A 338 8.36 35.03 -7.69
CA ASP A 338 9.55 35.54 -8.39
C ASP A 338 9.15 36.72 -9.35
N THR A 339 10.06 37.42 -10.03
CA THR A 339 10.72 37.07 -11.33
C THR A 339 12.25 37.11 -11.29
N THR A 340 12.77 36.76 -10.12
CA THR A 340 13.87 35.79 -9.90
C THR A 340 14.33 35.96 -8.46
N GLY A 341 13.38 35.83 -7.54
CA GLY A 341 13.52 35.90 -6.09
C GLY A 341 13.07 34.62 -5.38
N GLY A 342 12.54 33.62 -6.11
CA GLY A 342 12.52 32.15 -5.85
C GLY A 342 11.53 31.51 -4.86
N ALA A 343 10.45 30.92 -5.37
CA ALA A 343 9.64 29.80 -4.84
C ALA A 343 8.38 29.69 -5.72
N PHE A 344 8.41 29.98 -7.02
CA PHE A 344 9.33 29.53 -8.09
C PHE A 344 9.28 30.59 -9.22
N PRO A 345 9.89 30.45 -10.43
CA PRO A 345 11.06 29.72 -10.97
C PRO A 345 12.45 30.00 -10.35
N GLY A 346 13.36 29.02 -10.45
CA GLY A 346 14.77 29.06 -10.01
C GLY A 346 15.03 28.71 -8.52
N GLY A 347 13.99 28.73 -7.68
CA GLY A 347 14.03 28.31 -6.28
C GLY A 347 13.35 26.96 -6.03
N SER A 348 13.24 26.55 -4.76
CA SER A 348 12.59 25.30 -4.35
C SER A 348 11.72 25.47 -3.10
N LEU A 349 10.67 24.68 -3.02
CA LEU A 349 9.83 24.53 -1.84
C LEU A 349 10.14 23.19 -1.18
N ARG A 350 10.22 23.17 0.14
CA ARG A 350 10.50 21.99 0.93
C ARG A 350 9.47 21.87 2.05
N TRP A 351 8.76 20.77 2.10
CA TRP A 351 8.09 20.33 3.32
C TRP A 351 9.03 19.38 4.05
N LYS A 352 9.43 19.77 5.25
CA LYS A 352 10.43 19.08 6.07
C LYS A 352 9.79 18.02 6.93
N ASN A 353 10.55 16.95 7.18
CA ASN A 353 10.20 15.87 8.09
C ASN A 353 8.79 15.31 7.81
N VAL A 354 8.41 15.19 6.55
CA VAL A 354 7.06 14.77 6.17
C VAL A 354 6.82 13.29 6.43
N GLY A 355 7.86 12.50 6.64
CA GLY A 355 7.69 11.09 6.96
C GLY A 355 8.97 10.40 7.38
N TYR A 356 8.85 9.10 7.61
CA TYR A 356 9.94 8.18 7.95
C TYR A 356 9.89 6.98 7.01
N HIS A 357 11.03 6.57 6.47
CA HIS A 357 11.16 5.36 5.65
C HIS A 357 12.49 4.70 5.96
N ASN A 358 12.46 3.39 6.30
CA ASN A 358 13.63 2.62 6.73
C ASN A 358 14.44 3.28 7.86
N GLY A 359 13.73 3.86 8.84
CA GLY A 359 14.32 4.57 9.97
C GLY A 359 14.89 5.96 9.65
N GLU A 360 14.85 6.40 8.39
CA GLU A 360 15.32 7.72 7.96
C GLU A 360 14.16 8.72 7.82
N ILE A 361 14.33 9.91 8.37
CA ILE A 361 13.41 11.04 8.14
C ILE A 361 13.65 11.59 6.75
N PHE A 362 12.58 11.93 6.04
CA PHE A 362 12.67 12.56 4.73
C PHE A 362 11.81 13.81 4.60
N ASP A 363 12.19 14.64 3.62
CA ASP A 363 11.50 15.85 3.20
C ASP A 363 10.88 15.62 1.82
N LEU A 364 9.84 16.39 1.49
CA LEU A 364 9.35 16.56 0.12
C LEU A 364 9.90 17.87 -0.44
N LEU A 365 10.73 17.77 -1.48
CA LEU A 365 11.21 18.91 -2.26
C LEU A 365 10.37 19.05 -3.54
N VAL A 366 9.83 20.24 -3.77
CA VAL A 366 9.09 20.58 -4.97
C VAL A 366 9.80 21.71 -5.73
N THR A 367 9.86 21.58 -7.05
CA THR A 367 10.36 22.59 -7.99
C THR A 367 9.44 22.70 -9.20
N VAL A 368 9.46 23.83 -9.90
CA VAL A 368 8.85 23.94 -11.23
C VAL A 368 9.77 23.30 -12.26
N SER A 369 9.22 22.46 -13.14
CA SER A 369 9.99 21.79 -14.17
C SER A 369 10.46 22.76 -15.26
N ASP A 370 11.76 22.71 -15.59
CA ASP A 370 12.36 23.47 -16.68
C ASP A 370 13.47 22.66 -17.39
N PRO A 371 13.27 22.24 -18.67
CA PRO A 371 12.05 22.39 -19.45
C PRO A 371 10.93 21.44 -18.96
N PRO A 372 9.65 21.80 -19.14
CA PRO A 372 8.54 20.92 -18.80
C PRO A 372 8.43 19.72 -19.75
N SER A 373 7.82 18.64 -19.27
CA SER A 373 7.51 17.45 -20.07
C SER A 373 6.44 17.73 -21.14
N TYR A 374 6.44 16.96 -22.22
CA TYR A 374 5.41 17.02 -23.25
C TYR A 374 4.25 16.06 -22.95
N TYR A 375 3.06 16.59 -22.71
CA TYR A 375 1.84 15.80 -22.39
C TYR A 375 0.94 15.56 -23.62
N SER A 376 0.62 16.63 -24.35
CA SER A 376 -0.15 16.58 -25.60
C SER A 376 -0.04 17.92 -26.35
N ASP A 377 -0.56 17.98 -27.57
CA ASP A 377 -0.76 19.22 -28.33
C ASP A 377 -1.90 20.10 -27.79
N THR A 378 -2.74 19.54 -26.92
CA THR A 378 -3.86 20.23 -26.26
C THR A 378 -3.50 20.83 -24.91
N VAL A 379 -2.24 20.75 -24.46
CA VAL A 379 -1.78 21.36 -23.21
C VAL A 379 -0.52 22.17 -23.45
N ASN A 380 -0.56 23.44 -23.07
CA ASN A 380 0.62 24.29 -23.02
C ASN A 380 1.08 24.46 -21.56
N VAL A 381 2.27 23.93 -21.27
CA VAL A 381 2.86 23.93 -19.92
C VAL A 381 3.77 25.14 -19.74
N GLN A 382 3.40 26.02 -18.83
CA GLN A 382 4.16 27.18 -18.43
C GLN A 382 3.72 27.58 -17.02
N TYR A 383 4.66 27.59 -16.07
CA TYR A 383 4.37 28.17 -14.75
C TYR A 383 4.13 29.66 -14.86
N TRP A 384 3.11 30.12 -14.14
CA TRP A 384 2.79 31.53 -14.01
C TRP A 384 2.52 31.84 -12.55
N SER A 385 3.30 32.75 -11.97
CA SER A 385 3.17 33.09 -10.55
C SER A 385 1.79 33.71 -10.27
N PRO A 386 1.14 33.38 -9.14
CA PRO A 386 -0.04 34.09 -8.69
C PRO A 386 0.20 35.60 -8.56
N GLN A 387 -0.79 36.43 -8.92
CA GLN A 387 -0.67 37.90 -9.00
C GLN A 387 -1.55 38.71 -8.05
N SER A 388 -2.46 38.09 -7.31
CA SER A 388 -3.27 38.76 -6.29
C SER A 388 -2.72 38.57 -4.89
N SER A 389 -2.91 39.58 -4.04
CA SER A 389 -2.58 39.49 -2.61
C SER A 389 -3.46 38.51 -1.83
N ALA A 390 -4.54 38.00 -2.45
CA ALA A 390 -5.40 36.97 -1.90
C ALA A 390 -4.85 35.56 -2.17
N ALA A 391 -3.90 35.42 -3.09
CA ALA A 391 -3.29 34.16 -3.46
C ALA A 391 -1.89 33.96 -2.85
N THR A 392 -1.49 32.70 -2.80
CA THR A 392 -0.17 32.27 -2.34
C THR A 392 0.38 31.22 -3.29
N GLN A 393 1.70 31.17 -3.45
CA GLN A 393 2.37 30.14 -4.24
C GLN A 393 2.40 28.78 -3.56
N ALA A 394 2.39 28.77 -2.22
CA ALA A 394 2.23 27.56 -1.46
C ALA A 394 1.68 27.84 -0.07
N LEU A 395 0.87 26.90 0.41
CA LEU A 395 0.27 26.88 1.72
C LEU A 395 0.47 25.49 2.31
N PHE A 396 0.61 25.38 3.62
CA PHE A 396 0.28 24.15 4.31
C PHE A 396 -0.67 24.44 5.47
N THR A 397 -1.60 23.53 5.73
CA THR A 397 -2.58 23.67 6.82
C THR A 397 -2.20 22.77 7.99
N SER A 398 -2.63 23.14 9.20
CA SER A 398 -2.36 22.35 10.40
C SER A 398 -2.93 20.94 10.35
N PHE A 399 -3.95 20.71 9.50
CA PHE A 399 -4.68 19.45 9.36
C PHE A 399 -4.10 18.50 8.32
N GLY A 400 -3.05 18.88 7.59
CA GLY A 400 -2.34 17.96 6.67
C GLY A 400 -2.61 18.17 5.19
N PHE A 401 -3.05 19.36 4.78
CA PHE A 401 -3.07 19.74 3.37
C PHE A 401 -1.83 20.56 3.02
N ALA A 402 -1.20 20.23 1.89
CA ALA A 402 -0.19 21.04 1.24
C ALA A 402 -0.79 21.58 -0.07
N CYS A 403 -0.60 22.85 -0.39
CA CYS A 403 -1.19 23.45 -1.59
C CYS A 403 -0.12 24.14 -2.43
N LEU A 404 -0.29 24.06 -3.75
CA LEU A 404 0.51 24.77 -4.75
C LEU A 404 -0.36 25.77 -5.50
N GLY A 405 0.12 27.00 -5.62
CA GLY A 405 -0.55 28.08 -6.30
C GLY A 405 0.06 28.38 -7.67
N PHE A 406 -0.80 28.57 -8.67
CA PHE A 406 -0.41 29.10 -9.97
C PHE A 406 -1.53 29.95 -10.60
N GLY A 407 -1.15 30.88 -11.48
CA GLY A 407 -2.09 31.69 -12.25
C GLY A 407 -2.56 30.97 -13.50
N VAL A 408 -3.84 30.57 -13.56
CA VAL A 408 -4.42 29.96 -14.76
C VAL A 408 -4.68 31.05 -15.80
N ARG A 409 -4.01 30.97 -16.95
CA ARG A 409 -4.24 31.85 -18.10
C ARG A 409 -5.43 31.37 -18.95
N PRO A 410 -6.06 32.26 -19.73
CA PRO A 410 -7.04 31.84 -20.74
C PRO A 410 -6.47 30.76 -21.67
N SER A 411 -7.30 29.77 -21.97
CA SER A 411 -7.05 28.81 -23.05
C SER A 411 -6.96 29.52 -24.40
N THR A 412 -6.39 28.83 -25.39
CA THR A 412 -6.30 29.33 -26.76
C THR A 412 -6.81 28.28 -27.74
N CYS A 413 -7.28 28.70 -28.90
CA CYS A 413 -7.72 27.77 -29.95
C CYS A 413 -6.60 27.62 -30.98
N ALA A 414 -6.33 26.39 -31.41
CA ALA A 414 -5.29 26.12 -32.42
C ALA A 414 -5.55 26.88 -33.74
N SER A 415 -6.82 27.12 -34.06
CA SER A 415 -7.27 27.91 -35.21
C SER A 415 -7.10 29.43 -35.06
N GLY A 416 -6.80 29.92 -33.85
CA GLY A 416 -6.85 31.34 -33.50
C GLY A 416 -8.25 31.88 -33.22
N ALA A 417 -9.29 31.02 -33.21
CA ALA A 417 -10.64 31.41 -32.80
C ALA A 417 -10.68 31.87 -31.33
N ASN A 418 -11.71 32.63 -30.98
CA ASN A 418 -11.91 33.07 -29.60
C ASN A 418 -12.39 31.89 -28.73
N VAL A 419 -11.90 31.84 -27.49
CA VAL A 419 -12.50 30.99 -26.45
C VAL A 419 -13.79 31.66 -25.98
N GLN A 420 -14.89 30.92 -26.01
CA GLN A 420 -16.19 31.39 -25.56
C GLN A 420 -16.21 31.56 -24.04
N LEU A 421 -16.61 32.75 -23.58
CA LEU A 421 -16.64 33.09 -22.16
C LEU A 421 -17.49 32.10 -21.35
N ALA A 422 -18.68 31.74 -21.83
CA ALA A 422 -19.66 30.94 -21.11
C ALA A 422 -19.44 29.41 -21.14
N THR A 423 -18.43 28.91 -21.85
CA THR A 423 -18.20 27.45 -21.98
C THR A 423 -16.74 27.04 -21.93
N ALA A 424 -15.83 28.01 -22.03
CA ALA A 424 -14.40 27.78 -22.22
C ALA A 424 -14.06 26.91 -23.44
N THR A 425 -14.93 26.83 -24.44
CA THR A 425 -14.70 26.12 -25.71
C THR A 425 -14.36 27.08 -26.83
N CYS A 426 -13.74 26.59 -27.91
CA CYS A 426 -13.46 27.42 -29.08
C CYS A 426 -14.73 27.72 -29.87
N SER A 427 -14.89 28.97 -30.32
CA SER A 427 -16.10 29.40 -31.04
C SER A 427 -16.31 28.70 -32.38
N ASP A 428 -15.28 28.06 -32.92
CA ASP A 428 -15.32 27.28 -34.16
C ASP A 428 -15.45 25.76 -33.93
N GLY A 429 -15.60 25.33 -32.68
CA GLY A 429 -15.70 23.92 -32.29
C GLY A 429 -14.36 23.18 -32.22
N SER A 430 -13.23 23.84 -32.45
CA SER A 430 -11.91 23.22 -32.24
C SER A 430 -11.64 22.91 -30.77
N THR A 431 -10.75 21.95 -30.51
CA THR A 431 -10.34 21.63 -29.13
C THR A 431 -9.51 22.77 -28.56
N PRO A 432 -9.90 23.35 -27.41
CA PRO A 432 -9.13 24.38 -26.74
C PRO A 432 -7.83 23.81 -26.17
N ILE A 433 -6.75 24.58 -26.31
CA ILE A 433 -5.45 24.31 -25.72
C ILE A 433 -5.48 24.79 -24.26
N MET A 434 -5.37 23.85 -23.34
CA MET A 434 -5.35 24.06 -21.90
C MET A 434 -4.03 24.69 -21.43
N ARG A 435 -4.05 25.29 -20.25
CA ARG A 435 -2.89 25.93 -19.61
C ARG A 435 -2.58 25.22 -18.32
N ALA A 436 -1.31 24.94 -18.08
CA ALA A 436 -0.88 24.19 -16.90
C ALA A 436 0.53 24.56 -16.45
N ALA A 437 0.88 24.20 -15.22
CA ALA A 437 2.22 24.23 -14.66
C ALA A 437 2.64 22.82 -14.24
N GLU A 438 3.88 22.43 -14.54
CA GLU A 438 4.45 21.16 -14.11
C GLU A 438 5.38 21.39 -12.91
N PHE A 439 5.23 20.52 -11.92
CA PHE A 439 6.02 20.50 -10.70
C PHE A 439 6.69 19.14 -10.54
N ASP A 440 8.00 19.14 -10.28
CA ASP A 440 8.75 17.96 -9.90
C ASP A 440 8.66 17.78 -8.39
N PHE A 441 8.18 16.63 -7.95
CA PHE A 441 8.10 16.22 -6.56
C PHE A 441 9.21 15.21 -6.30
N ARG A 442 10.08 15.46 -5.32
CA ARG A 442 11.18 14.57 -4.97
C ARG A 442 11.28 14.37 -3.47
N PHE A 443 11.27 13.11 -3.05
CA PHE A 443 11.57 12.73 -1.67
C PHE A 443 13.07 12.72 -1.46
N VAL A 444 13.53 13.43 -0.44
CA VAL A 444 14.96 13.58 -0.14
C VAL A 444 15.22 13.34 1.33
N GLN A 445 16.42 12.86 1.67
CA GLN A 445 16.84 12.74 3.07
C GLN A 445 16.73 14.11 3.77
N ALA A 446 16.28 14.11 5.03
CA ALA A 446 15.99 15.31 5.78
C ALA A 446 17.14 16.34 5.73
N GLY A 447 16.81 17.57 5.34
CA GLY A 447 17.77 18.67 5.22
C GLY A 447 18.76 18.58 4.06
N THR A 448 18.62 17.61 3.15
CA THR A 448 19.52 17.41 2.01
C THR A 448 18.79 17.50 0.66
N THR A 449 19.52 17.35 -0.45
CA THR A 449 18.95 17.14 -1.80
C THR A 449 19.15 15.72 -2.31
N THR A 450 19.68 14.83 -1.48
CA THR A 450 19.90 13.42 -1.79
C THR A 450 18.56 12.72 -1.84
N ALA A 451 18.22 12.13 -2.98
CA ALA A 451 16.98 11.39 -3.13
C ALA A 451 16.90 10.23 -2.12
N MET A 452 15.70 9.98 -1.61
CA MET A 452 15.39 8.75 -0.88
C MET A 452 15.48 7.54 -1.81
N ALA A 453 15.61 6.34 -1.24
CA ALA A 453 15.34 5.13 -2.00
C ALA A 453 13.89 5.16 -2.54
N PRO A 454 13.61 4.54 -3.70
CA PRO A 454 12.25 4.48 -4.23
C PRO A 454 11.30 3.81 -3.25
N PHE A 455 10.17 4.45 -3.01
CA PHE A 455 9.12 3.94 -2.13
C PHE A 455 8.33 2.84 -2.81
N GLY A 456 7.90 1.84 -2.05
CA GLY A 456 7.13 0.71 -2.58
C GLY A 456 5.87 1.16 -3.31
N THR A 457 4.87 1.65 -2.60
CA THR A 457 3.62 2.26 -3.12
C THR A 457 3.43 3.61 -2.41
N MET A 458 2.86 4.56 -3.11
CA MET A 458 2.45 5.82 -2.50
C MET A 458 1.18 6.32 -3.15
N HIS A 459 0.42 7.07 -2.37
CA HIS A 459 -0.79 7.73 -2.85
C HIS A 459 -0.57 9.23 -2.81
N THR A 460 -1.08 9.93 -3.82
CA THR A 460 -1.25 11.38 -3.76
C THR A 460 -2.68 11.71 -4.11
N THR A 461 -3.31 12.51 -3.26
CA THR A 461 -4.72 12.87 -3.37
C THR A 461 -4.82 14.35 -3.55
N PHE A 462 -5.50 14.79 -4.59
CA PHE A 462 -5.79 16.19 -4.87
C PHE A 462 -7.23 16.50 -4.50
N TYR A 463 -7.41 17.67 -3.91
CA TYR A 463 -8.68 18.20 -3.42
C TYR A 463 -8.97 19.51 -4.13
N ASP A 464 -10.25 19.86 -4.18
CA ASP A 464 -10.72 21.10 -4.82
C ASP A 464 -10.40 21.15 -6.32
N VAL A 465 -10.31 19.98 -6.97
CA VAL A 465 -10.25 19.92 -8.43
C VAL A 465 -11.68 20.09 -8.93
N ASP A 466 -12.07 21.32 -9.25
CA ASP A 466 -13.44 21.62 -9.61
C ASP A 466 -13.53 22.56 -10.83
N GLY A 467 -14.70 23.14 -11.05
CA GLY A 467 -14.82 24.25 -12.01
C GLY A 467 -15.45 25.43 -11.32
N ASP A 468 -15.30 26.61 -11.89
CA ASP A 468 -15.74 27.82 -11.22
C ASP A 468 -16.10 28.90 -12.23
N VAL A 469 -16.99 29.80 -11.83
CA VAL A 469 -17.54 30.88 -12.66
C VAL A 469 -17.14 32.22 -12.06
N VAL A 470 -16.20 32.90 -12.72
CA VAL A 470 -15.67 34.19 -12.26
C VAL A 470 -15.95 35.25 -13.32
N ASN A 471 -16.69 36.30 -12.95
CA ASN A 471 -17.04 37.41 -13.83
C ASN A 471 -17.65 36.98 -15.18
N GLY A 472 -18.42 35.88 -15.16
CA GLY A 472 -19.05 35.29 -16.35
C GLY A 472 -18.14 34.38 -17.19
N GLY A 473 -16.83 34.36 -16.92
CA GLY A 473 -15.90 33.35 -17.44
C GLY A 473 -15.96 32.06 -16.64
N ILE A 474 -15.48 30.98 -17.23
CA ILE A 474 -15.48 29.63 -16.63
C ILE A 474 -14.06 29.08 -16.62
N ALA A 475 -13.70 28.44 -15.52
CA ALA A 475 -12.56 27.54 -15.42
C ALA A 475 -13.03 26.11 -15.16
N TYR A 476 -12.35 25.15 -15.79
CA TYR A 476 -12.41 23.73 -15.47
C TYR A 476 -11.01 23.29 -15.11
N GLU A 477 -10.82 22.89 -13.87
CA GLU A 477 -9.52 22.53 -13.31
C GLU A 477 -9.21 21.07 -13.57
N PHE A 478 -7.92 20.76 -13.71
CA PHE A 478 -7.45 19.40 -13.84
C PHE A 478 -6.13 19.21 -13.08
N VAL A 479 -5.90 17.95 -12.71
CA VAL A 479 -4.62 17.45 -12.22
C VAL A 479 -4.20 16.23 -13.03
N SER A 480 -2.90 16.09 -13.25
CA SER A 480 -2.30 14.89 -13.85
C SER A 480 -1.03 14.52 -13.12
N VAL A 481 -0.80 13.22 -12.95
CA VAL A 481 0.38 12.67 -12.31
C VAL A 481 1.11 11.77 -13.30
N LEU A 482 2.32 12.18 -13.69
CA LEU A 482 3.14 11.42 -14.62
C LEU A 482 3.73 10.19 -13.93
N GLY A 483 3.50 9.00 -14.50
CA GLY A 483 3.97 7.73 -13.95
C GLY A 483 3.01 7.07 -12.94
N ALA A 484 1.84 7.66 -12.69
CA ALA A 484 0.80 7.01 -11.90
C ALA A 484 0.34 5.70 -12.55
N LEU A 485 0.22 4.65 -11.75
CA LEU A 485 -0.24 3.33 -12.18
C LEU A 485 -1.77 3.27 -12.30
N SER A 486 -2.44 3.96 -11.39
CA SER A 486 -3.89 4.03 -11.34
C SER A 486 -4.32 5.43 -10.87
N GLN A 487 -5.55 5.77 -11.23
CA GLN A 487 -6.23 6.95 -10.72
C GLN A 487 -7.66 6.56 -10.35
N TRP A 488 -8.29 7.38 -9.53
CA TRP A 488 -9.69 7.19 -9.17
C TRP A 488 -10.35 8.50 -8.81
N THR A 489 -11.65 8.50 -9.06
CA THR A 489 -12.60 9.53 -8.69
C THR A 489 -13.83 8.87 -8.06
N GLY A 490 -14.43 9.52 -7.07
CA GLY A 490 -15.59 8.97 -6.37
C GLY A 490 -16.82 8.82 -7.27
N PRO A 491 -17.78 7.94 -6.95
CA PRO A 491 -19.03 7.81 -7.72
C PRO A 491 -19.86 9.10 -7.80
N SER A 492 -19.71 10.00 -6.84
CA SER A 492 -20.34 11.33 -6.79
C SER A 492 -19.47 12.42 -7.43
N SER A 493 -18.35 12.07 -8.08
CA SER A 493 -17.39 13.02 -8.60
C SER A 493 -17.94 13.87 -9.74
N THR A 494 -17.56 15.14 -9.76
CA THR A 494 -17.72 16.05 -10.91
C THR A 494 -16.55 15.92 -11.90
N LEU A 495 -15.57 15.07 -11.58
CA LEU A 495 -14.37 14.85 -12.36
C LEU A 495 -14.57 13.78 -13.42
N GLN A 496 -13.89 13.96 -14.53
CA GLN A 496 -13.70 12.96 -15.57
C GLN A 496 -12.25 12.53 -15.60
N GLU A 497 -12.06 11.22 -15.53
CA GLU A 497 -10.80 10.53 -15.72
C GLU A 497 -10.40 10.46 -17.21
N GLY A 498 -9.11 10.61 -17.48
CA GLY A 498 -8.54 10.42 -18.82
C GLY A 498 -7.05 10.14 -18.82
N VAL A 499 -6.48 10.07 -20.02
CA VAL A 499 -5.05 9.83 -20.27
C VAL A 499 -4.56 10.79 -21.35
N PHE A 500 -3.46 11.49 -21.11
CA PHE A 500 -2.78 12.26 -22.14
C PHE A 500 -2.07 11.31 -23.11
N SER A 501 -2.51 11.29 -24.37
CA SER A 501 -2.09 10.27 -25.33
C SER A 501 -0.59 10.24 -25.64
N ALA A 502 0.10 11.38 -25.56
CA ALA A 502 1.53 11.43 -25.88
C ALA A 502 2.44 11.04 -24.70
N SER A 503 2.08 11.41 -23.47
CA SER A 503 2.86 11.05 -22.27
C SER A 503 2.41 9.77 -21.58
N GLY A 504 1.17 9.32 -21.84
CA GLY A 504 0.52 8.28 -21.05
C GLY A 504 0.12 8.73 -19.63
N ALA A 505 0.26 10.01 -19.30
CA ALA A 505 -0.05 10.51 -17.97
C ALA A 505 -1.56 10.46 -17.70
N LEU A 506 -1.92 9.90 -16.55
CA LEU A 506 -3.29 9.86 -16.05
C LEU A 506 -3.70 11.27 -15.58
N TYR A 507 -4.94 11.68 -15.86
CA TYR A 507 -5.47 12.96 -15.42
C TYR A 507 -6.93 12.86 -14.97
N ALA A 508 -7.32 13.77 -14.07
CA ALA A 508 -8.71 14.03 -13.70
C ALA A 508 -9.03 15.52 -13.95
N ILE A 509 -10.12 15.80 -14.66
CA ILE A 509 -10.57 17.15 -15.03
C ILE A 509 -12.02 17.38 -14.63
N SER A 510 -12.34 18.55 -14.10
CA SER A 510 -13.74 18.92 -13.81
C SER A 510 -14.56 19.02 -15.08
N THR A 511 -15.77 18.46 -15.02
CA THR A 511 -16.76 18.54 -16.11
C THR A 511 -17.85 19.58 -15.86
N GLN A 512 -17.89 20.16 -14.65
CA GLN A 512 -18.92 21.09 -14.22
C GLN A 512 -18.30 22.42 -13.81
N SER A 513 -18.94 23.52 -14.17
CA SER A 513 -18.53 24.86 -13.75
C SER A 513 -19.14 25.22 -12.40
N VAL A 514 -18.90 24.37 -11.39
CA VAL A 514 -19.48 24.50 -10.05
C VAL A 514 -18.37 24.37 -9.02
N ASN A 515 -18.19 25.43 -8.24
CA ASN A 515 -17.22 25.45 -7.16
C ASN A 515 -17.71 24.50 -6.06
N VAL A 516 -16.97 23.42 -5.82
CA VAL A 516 -17.27 22.40 -4.83
C VAL A 516 -16.72 22.88 -3.48
N PRO A 517 -17.53 22.97 -2.41
CA PRO A 517 -17.02 23.42 -1.13
C PRO A 517 -16.05 22.40 -0.51
N THR A 518 -14.76 22.71 -0.52
CA THR A 518 -13.73 21.89 0.13
C THR A 518 -13.38 22.43 1.52
N ASN A 519 -13.47 21.58 2.55
CA ASN A 519 -13.11 21.97 3.93
C ASN A 519 -11.67 21.57 4.25
N PHE A 520 -10.75 22.52 4.26
CA PHE A 520 -9.34 22.27 4.60
C PHE A 520 -9.03 22.26 6.11
N ASN A 521 -10.07 22.32 6.96
CA ASN A 521 -9.95 22.27 8.43
C ASN A 521 -10.35 20.90 9.02
N VAL A 522 -10.28 19.83 8.22
CA VAL A 522 -10.53 18.45 8.66
C VAL A 522 -9.37 17.57 8.23
N ASN A 523 -9.27 16.36 8.78
CA ASN A 523 -8.25 15.40 8.36
C ASN A 523 -8.48 15.04 6.88
N PRO A 524 -7.46 15.14 6.00
CA PRO A 524 -7.55 14.75 4.59
C PRO A 524 -7.95 13.29 4.36
N ALA A 525 -7.70 12.40 5.33
CA ALA A 525 -8.13 11.00 5.28
C ALA A 525 -9.66 10.84 5.48
N THR A 526 -10.32 11.83 6.10
CA THR A 526 -11.78 11.84 6.34
C THR A 526 -12.41 13.14 5.83
N PRO A 527 -12.38 13.39 4.51
CA PRO A 527 -12.95 14.60 3.94
C PRO A 527 -14.46 14.64 4.14
N SER A 528 -15.05 15.84 4.15
CA SER A 528 -16.51 15.97 4.24
C SER A 528 -17.19 15.47 2.96
N ASP A 529 -18.43 14.98 3.07
CA ASP A 529 -19.24 14.56 1.93
C ASP A 529 -19.35 15.64 0.84
N ALA A 530 -19.34 16.91 1.24
CA ALA A 530 -19.39 18.05 0.32
C ALA A 530 -18.10 18.21 -0.51
N SER A 531 -16.95 17.73 -0.01
CA SER A 531 -15.65 17.82 -0.69
C SER A 531 -15.45 16.66 -1.67
N LEU A 532 -16.08 15.50 -1.41
CA LEU A 532 -15.91 14.27 -2.21
C LEU A 532 -16.04 14.45 -3.73
N PRO A 533 -16.95 15.32 -4.25
CA PRO A 533 -17.09 15.45 -5.69
C PRO A 533 -15.84 15.96 -6.43
N ALA A 534 -14.97 16.72 -5.75
CA ALA A 534 -13.80 17.38 -6.32
C ALA A 534 -12.46 16.74 -5.87
N ILE A 535 -12.48 15.45 -5.54
CA ILE A 535 -11.30 14.70 -5.10
C ILE A 535 -10.89 13.68 -6.17
N SER A 536 -9.60 13.64 -6.46
CA SER A 536 -8.99 12.57 -7.24
C SER A 536 -7.73 12.08 -6.56
N TYR A 537 -7.52 10.76 -6.55
CA TYR A 537 -6.28 10.16 -6.06
C TYR A 537 -5.53 9.44 -7.17
N PHE A 538 -4.22 9.34 -7.00
CA PHE A 538 -3.29 8.67 -7.90
C PHE A 538 -2.41 7.72 -7.10
N GLU A 539 -2.20 6.52 -7.63
CA GLU A 539 -1.28 5.52 -7.08
C GLU A 539 0.03 5.54 -7.86
N LEU A 540 1.15 5.57 -7.16
CA LEU A 540 2.49 5.45 -7.71
C LEU A 540 3.20 4.27 -7.05
N GLN A 541 4.14 3.65 -7.76
CA GLN A 541 4.89 2.51 -7.25
C GLN A 541 6.37 2.59 -7.63
N GLY A 542 7.26 2.26 -6.70
CA GLY A 542 8.70 2.24 -6.95
C GLY A 542 9.26 3.61 -7.30
N VAL A 543 8.76 4.68 -6.69
CA VAL A 543 9.17 6.06 -7.00
C VAL A 543 9.77 6.77 -5.78
N SER A 544 10.83 7.53 -6.01
CA SER A 544 11.35 8.56 -5.09
C SER A 544 11.11 9.98 -5.64
N GLU A 545 10.65 10.07 -6.88
CA GLU A 545 10.34 11.29 -7.59
C GLU A 545 9.23 11.06 -8.60
N PHE A 546 8.39 12.07 -8.82
CA PHE A 546 7.32 12.04 -9.82
C PHE A 546 6.96 13.48 -10.22
N LYS A 547 6.19 13.63 -11.29
CA LYS A 547 5.77 14.95 -11.77
C LYS A 547 4.26 15.13 -11.67
N VAL A 548 3.87 16.33 -11.25
CA VAL A 548 2.47 16.73 -11.15
C VAL A 548 2.23 17.90 -12.08
N LEU A 549 1.23 17.76 -12.93
CA LEU A 549 0.75 18.81 -13.81
C LEU A 549 -0.58 19.35 -13.27
N LEU A 550 -0.59 20.63 -12.92
CA LEU A 550 -1.76 21.35 -12.42
C LEU A 550 -2.21 22.35 -13.46
N GLY A 551 -3.49 22.34 -13.83
CA GLY A 551 -3.90 23.07 -15.02
C GLY A 551 -5.40 23.22 -15.15
N GLY A 552 -5.80 23.84 -16.26
CA GLY A 552 -7.20 23.95 -16.57
C GLY A 552 -7.49 24.45 -17.97
N ARG A 553 -8.77 24.33 -18.32
CA ARG A 553 -9.36 25.05 -19.43
C ARG A 553 -10.08 26.26 -18.89
N SER A 554 -9.69 27.45 -19.32
CA SER A 554 -10.24 28.71 -18.79
C SER A 554 -10.62 29.68 -19.90
N SER A 555 -11.75 30.36 -19.74
CA SER A 555 -12.14 31.54 -20.54
C SER A 555 -12.02 32.84 -19.76
N ILE A 556 -11.65 32.78 -18.48
CA ILE A 556 -11.60 33.93 -17.58
C ILE A 556 -10.47 34.85 -18.08
N PRO A 557 -10.77 36.08 -18.53
CA PRO A 557 -9.75 37.03 -18.92
C PRO A 557 -8.94 37.46 -17.69
N ASP A 558 -7.63 37.57 -17.87
CA ASP A 558 -6.63 37.79 -16.81
C ASP A 558 -6.45 36.64 -15.81
N GLN A 559 -5.29 36.61 -15.16
CA GLN A 559 -4.82 35.51 -14.33
C GLN A 559 -5.77 35.26 -13.17
N ASN A 560 -6.38 34.07 -13.17
CA ASN A 560 -7.12 33.62 -12.01
C ASN A 560 -6.19 32.77 -11.16
N ASP A 561 -5.84 33.29 -9.99
CA ASP A 561 -4.97 32.59 -9.07
C ASP A 561 -5.72 31.38 -8.51
N ARG A 562 -5.18 30.19 -8.76
CA ARG A 562 -5.74 28.93 -8.27
C ARG A 562 -4.77 28.25 -7.34
N GLY A 563 -5.31 27.61 -6.31
CA GLY A 563 -4.57 26.78 -5.38
C GLY A 563 -5.04 25.34 -5.51
N TYR A 564 -4.11 24.42 -5.74
CA TYR A 564 -4.39 23.00 -5.78
C TYR A 564 -3.83 22.39 -4.52
N CYS A 565 -4.73 21.91 -3.66
CA CYS A 565 -4.35 21.29 -2.41
C CYS A 565 -4.26 19.78 -2.59
N PHE A 566 -3.24 19.18 -1.98
CA PHE A 566 -3.00 17.76 -1.99
C PHE A 566 -2.66 17.25 -0.59
N SER A 567 -2.81 15.95 -0.44
CA SER A 567 -2.28 15.15 0.64
C SER A 567 -1.58 13.93 0.05
N MET A 568 -0.89 13.16 0.88
CA MET A 568 -0.33 11.86 0.49
C MET A 568 -0.92 10.73 1.33
N VAL A 569 -2.21 10.89 1.65
CA VAL A 569 -3.05 9.88 2.29
C VAL A 569 -4.16 9.46 1.35
N LEU A 570 -4.54 8.18 1.41
CA LEU A 570 -5.75 7.71 0.75
C LEU A 570 -6.94 8.13 1.61
N PRO A 571 -7.93 8.88 1.07
CA PRO A 571 -9.16 9.15 1.80
C PRO A 571 -9.85 7.83 2.09
N GLU A 572 -10.28 7.60 3.33
CA GLU A 572 -11.12 6.44 3.66
C GLU A 572 -12.38 6.52 2.79
N PRO A 573 -12.58 5.60 1.83
CA PRO A 573 -13.80 5.63 1.07
C PRO A 573 -14.91 5.12 1.99
N THR A 574 -15.84 6.00 2.35
CA THR A 574 -17.08 5.62 3.05
C THR A 574 -17.98 4.69 2.22
N ALA A 575 -17.57 4.35 0.99
CA ALA A 575 -18.25 3.43 0.09
C ALA A 575 -17.29 2.35 -0.44
N THR A 576 -17.77 1.10 -0.42
CA THR A 576 -17.08 -0.12 -0.87
C THR A 576 -16.43 0.06 -2.24
N ILE A 577 -15.10 -0.07 -2.31
CA ILE A 577 -14.34 -0.03 -3.56
C ILE A 577 -14.77 -1.23 -4.41
N SER A 578 -15.48 -0.99 -5.51
CA SER A 578 -15.59 -1.95 -6.62
C SER A 578 -14.45 -1.65 -7.58
N SER A 579 -13.33 -2.37 -7.47
CA SER A 579 -12.24 -2.26 -8.43
C SER A 579 -12.73 -2.81 -9.78
N THR A 580 -13.01 -1.91 -10.71
CA THR A 580 -13.15 -2.31 -12.10
C THR A 580 -11.75 -2.37 -12.68
N THR A 581 -11.14 -3.55 -12.63
CA THR A 581 -9.96 -3.86 -13.45
C THR A 581 -10.30 -3.56 -14.91
N PHE A 582 -9.70 -2.51 -15.47
CA PHE A 582 -9.69 -2.31 -16.91
C PHE A 582 -8.91 -3.47 -17.53
N ALA A 583 -9.62 -4.48 -18.02
CA ALA A 583 -9.06 -5.40 -18.98
C ALA A 583 -8.72 -4.58 -20.23
N SER A 584 -7.43 -4.28 -20.41
CA SER A 584 -6.89 -3.80 -21.69
C SER A 584 -7.26 -4.80 -22.77
N SER A 585 -8.37 -4.55 -23.45
CA SER A 585 -8.71 -5.16 -24.74
C SER A 585 -8.37 -4.15 -25.85
N TYR A 586 -7.11 -3.70 -25.88
CA TYR A 586 -6.52 -3.22 -27.12
C TYR A 586 -6.14 -4.45 -27.96
N THR A 587 -7.09 -4.97 -28.73
CA THR A 587 -6.74 -5.71 -29.93
C THR A 587 -6.16 -4.71 -30.92
N ALA A 588 -4.84 -4.70 -31.05
CA ALA A 588 -4.18 -4.06 -32.16
C ALA A 588 -4.76 -4.65 -33.46
N ALA A 589 -5.52 -3.84 -34.21
CA ALA A 589 -5.88 -4.19 -35.57
C ALA A 589 -4.57 -4.38 -36.36
N PRO A 590 -4.41 -5.48 -37.12
CA PRO A 590 -3.19 -5.67 -37.90
C PRO A 590 -3.08 -4.54 -38.92
N VAL A 591 -2.03 -3.74 -38.78
CA VAL A 591 -1.63 -2.75 -39.78
C VAL A 591 -1.31 -3.52 -41.06
N ALA A 592 -2.13 -3.34 -42.09
CA ALA A 592 -1.84 -3.83 -43.42
C ALA A 592 -0.49 -3.25 -43.89
N PRO A 593 0.42 -4.06 -44.47
CA PRO A 593 1.70 -3.55 -44.94
C PRO A 593 1.47 -2.48 -46.01
N SER A 594 1.99 -1.27 -45.77
CA SER A 594 2.01 -0.24 -46.80
C SER A 594 2.98 -0.68 -47.91
N THR A 595 2.44 -0.79 -49.12
CA THR A 595 3.24 -1.03 -50.32
C THR A 595 4.10 0.21 -50.58
N VAL A 596 5.38 0.13 -50.21
CA VAL A 596 6.40 1.06 -50.68
C VAL A 596 6.62 0.78 -52.18
N ALA A 597 6.15 1.70 -53.02
CA ALA A 597 6.46 1.72 -54.44
C ALA A 597 7.93 2.13 -54.65
N THR A 598 8.84 1.15 -54.66
CA THR A 598 10.20 1.34 -55.17
C THR A 598 10.16 1.44 -56.70
N SER A 599 10.39 2.64 -57.23
CA SER A 599 10.67 2.84 -58.66
C SER A 599 12.10 2.36 -58.95
N ILE A 600 12.22 1.18 -59.56
CA ILE A 600 13.50 0.66 -60.07
C ILE A 600 13.71 1.23 -61.46
N ALA A 601 14.66 2.16 -61.57
CA ALA A 601 15.21 2.61 -62.84
C ALA A 601 15.97 1.46 -63.49
N THR A 602 15.50 1.03 -64.66
CA THR A 602 16.10 0.01 -65.51
C THR A 602 17.36 0.58 -66.14
N THR A 603 18.52 0.05 -65.78
CA THR A 603 19.75 0.17 -66.57
C THR A 603 20.23 -1.22 -66.94
N SER A 604 20.17 -1.49 -68.24
CA SER A 604 20.62 -2.70 -68.90
C SER A 604 22.14 -2.79 -68.90
N PHE A 605 22.71 -3.89 -68.39
CA PHE A 605 24.06 -4.30 -68.72
C PHE A 605 24.06 -5.73 -69.28
N THR A 606 24.49 -5.79 -70.54
CA THR A 606 24.70 -6.98 -71.36
C THR A 606 25.96 -7.70 -70.89
N ALA A 607 25.86 -8.99 -70.56
CA ALA A 607 27.03 -9.86 -70.37
C ALA A 607 26.93 -11.02 -71.37
N THR A 608 27.69 -10.90 -72.44
CA THR A 608 27.90 -11.91 -73.48
C THR A 608 28.81 -13.00 -72.92
N SER A 609 28.35 -14.25 -72.94
CA SER A 609 29.18 -15.41 -72.64
C SER A 609 30.16 -15.67 -73.80
N VAL A 610 31.46 -15.59 -73.53
CA VAL A 610 32.50 -16.12 -74.43
C VAL A 610 33.10 -17.35 -73.77
N ALA A 611 32.80 -18.51 -74.36
CA ALA A 611 33.58 -19.72 -74.19
C ALA A 611 34.75 -19.70 -75.19
N THR A 612 35.95 -20.06 -74.73
CA THR A 612 37.11 -20.42 -75.57
C THR A 612 37.85 -21.52 -74.79
N THR A 613 38.04 -22.71 -75.36
CA THR A 613 39.28 -23.10 -76.09
C THR A 613 40.08 -21.97 -76.67
#